data_AF-A0A6C0LCN1-F1
#
_entry.id   AF-A0A6C0LCN1-F1
#
_cell.length_a   1.000
_cell.length_b   1.000
_cell.length_c   1.000
_cell.angle_alpha   90.00
_cell.angle_beta   90.00
_cell.angle_gamma   90.00
#
_symmetry.space_group_name_H-M   'P 1'
#
loop_
_entity.id
_entity.type
_entity.pdbx_description
1 polymer ?
#
loop_
_entity_poly.entity_id
_entity_poly.type
_entity_poly.pdbx_seq_one_letter_code
_entity_poly.pdbx_strand_id
1 'polypeptide(L)'
;MNRIEQMKKVQAEGLALFTRKNIDYGDAFAKYGVIGVLMRIEDKIQRSMSITKNGVNLINDEGIRDTLIDLHNYAAMALMLLDEEGTNSSPLPPP
;
A
#
# COMPACT_ATOMS: atom_id res chain seq x y z
N MET A 1 -13.60 6.25 21.58
CA MET A 1 -12.94 5.30 20.65
C MET A 1 -11.46 5.25 20.95
N ASN A 2 -10.94 4.09 21.35
CA ASN A 2 -9.51 3.94 21.69
C ASN A 2 -8.65 3.82 20.42
N ARG A 3 -7.31 3.84 20.57
CA ARG A 3 -6.38 3.78 19.42
C ARG A 3 -6.47 2.48 18.62
N ILE A 4 -6.77 1.36 19.29
CA ILE A 4 -6.93 0.06 18.63
C ILE A 4 -8.18 0.09 17.73
N GLU A 5 -9.29 0.63 18.22
CA GLU A 5 -10.51 0.78 17.43
C GLU A 5 -10.30 1.70 16.23
N GLN A 6 -9.56 2.82 16.40
CA GLN A 6 -9.20 3.71 15.31
C GLN A 6 -8.39 2.99 14.23
N MET A 7 -7.38 2.21 14.63
CA MET A 7 -6.57 1.41 13.70
C MET A 7 -7.41 0.36 12.97
N LYS A 8 -8.30 -0.35 13.67
CA LYS A 8 -9.21 -1.32 13.05
C LYS A 8 -10.10 -0.68 11.98
N LYS A 9 -10.58 0.53 12.21
CA LYS A 9 -11.38 1.28 11.22
C LYS A 9 -10.55 1.59 9.97
N VAL A 10 -9.31 2.04 10.14
CA VAL A 10 -8.39 2.31 9.02
C VAL A 10 -8.07 1.03 8.24
N GLN A 11 -7.80 -0.08 8.93
CA GLN A 11 -7.54 -1.37 8.29
C GLN A 11 -8.76 -1.86 7.49
N ALA A 12 -9.97 -1.71 8.03
CA ALA A 12 -11.20 -2.08 7.32
C ALA A 12 -11.42 -1.24 6.05
N GLU A 13 -11.14 0.06 6.13
CA GLU A 13 -11.18 0.98 4.98
C GLU A 13 -10.13 0.62 3.92
N GLY A 14 -8.89 0.35 4.35
CA GLY A 14 -7.80 -0.10 3.49
C GLY A 14 -8.14 -1.41 2.78
N LEU A 15 -8.66 -2.39 3.51
CA LEU A 15 -9.09 -3.67 2.96
C LEU A 15 -10.19 -3.48 1.91
N ALA A 16 -11.24 -2.70 2.21
CA ALA A 16 -12.32 -2.45 1.26
C ALA A 16 -11.82 -1.75 -0.02
N LEU A 17 -10.84 -0.84 0.10
CA LEU A 17 -10.21 -0.21 -1.06
C LEU A 17 -9.36 -1.20 -1.85
N PHE A 18 -8.55 -2.01 -1.18
CA PHE A 18 -7.72 -3.05 -1.81
C PHE A 18 -8.60 -4.04 -2.58
N THR A 19 -9.64 -4.60 -1.95
CA THR A 19 -10.55 -5.55 -2.59
C THR A 19 -11.14 -4.99 -3.89
N ARG A 20 -11.58 -3.73 -3.87
CA ARG A 20 -12.13 -3.07 -5.06
C ARG A 20 -11.08 -2.96 -6.17
N LYS A 21 -9.89 -2.43 -5.86
CA LYS A 21 -8.81 -2.28 -6.84
C LYS A 21 -8.28 -3.63 -7.34
N ASN A 22 -8.26 -4.65 -6.51
CA ASN A 22 -7.77 -5.97 -6.89
C ASN A 22 -8.70 -6.67 -7.89
N ILE A 23 -10.00 -6.36 -7.87
CA ILE A 23 -10.93 -6.81 -8.93
C ILE A 23 -10.56 -6.17 -10.28
N ASP A 24 -10.18 -4.90 -10.28
CA ASP A 24 -9.88 -4.16 -11.50
C ASP A 24 -8.48 -4.48 -12.08
N TYR A 25 -7.48 -4.69 -11.21
CA TYR A 25 -6.07 -4.79 -11.60
C TYR A 25 -5.42 -6.16 -11.32
N GLY A 26 -6.06 -7.02 -10.53
CA GLY A 26 -5.47 -8.28 -10.06
C GLY A 26 -4.10 -8.10 -9.40
N ASP A 27 -3.23 -9.11 -9.54
CA ASP A 27 -1.88 -9.15 -8.95
C ASP A 27 -0.85 -8.27 -9.69
N ALA A 28 -1.28 -7.20 -10.36
CA ALA A 28 -0.38 -6.27 -11.06
C ALA A 28 0.66 -5.60 -10.13
N PHE A 29 0.43 -5.61 -8.81
CA PHE A 29 1.39 -5.12 -7.83
C PHE A 29 2.61 -6.06 -7.67
N ALA A 30 2.43 -7.36 -7.86
CA ALA A 30 3.46 -8.39 -7.67
C ALA A 30 4.50 -8.45 -8.80
N LYS A 31 4.19 -7.89 -9.98
CA LYS A 31 5.01 -8.01 -11.21
C LYS A 31 6.51 -7.70 -11.04
N TYR A 32 6.84 -6.75 -10.16
CA TYR A 32 8.22 -6.30 -9.93
C TYR A 32 8.67 -6.58 -8.49
N GLY A 33 7.99 -7.49 -7.79
CA GLY A 33 8.24 -7.82 -6.40
C GLY A 33 8.16 -6.61 -5.46
N VAL A 34 8.81 -6.74 -4.31
CA VAL A 34 8.85 -5.73 -3.25
C VAL A 34 9.38 -4.38 -3.76
N ILE A 35 10.43 -4.40 -4.59
CA ILE A 35 11.01 -3.19 -5.20
C ILE A 35 9.97 -2.43 -6.05
N GLY A 36 9.16 -3.17 -6.81
CA GLY A 36 8.03 -2.62 -7.55
C GLY A 36 7.02 -1.86 -6.71
N VAL A 37 6.78 -2.34 -5.50
CA VAL A 37 5.84 -1.71 -4.55
C VAL A 37 6.48 -0.48 -3.91
N LEU A 38 7.76 -0.53 -3.55
CA LEU A 38 8.49 0.62 -3.01
C LEU A 38 8.56 1.80 -3.99
N MET A 39 8.80 1.54 -5.28
CA MET A 39 8.76 2.58 -6.31
C MET A 39 7.39 3.26 -6.39
N ARG A 40 6.30 2.48 -6.27
CA ARG A 40 4.94 3.05 -6.27
C ARG A 40 4.67 3.92 -5.04
N ILE A 41 5.23 3.57 -3.88
CA ILE A 41 5.19 4.39 -2.66
C ILE A 41 5.90 5.72 -2.90
N GLU A 42 7.13 5.67 -3.42
CA GLU A 42 7.93 6.86 -3.71
C GLU A 42 7.17 7.81 -4.65
N ASP A 43 6.70 7.29 -5.78
CA ASP A 43 5.90 8.03 -6.78
C ASP A 43 4.70 8.75 -6.16
N LYS A 44 3.99 8.05 -5.26
CA LYS A 44 2.77 8.56 -4.63
C LYS A 44 3.09 9.67 -3.62
N ILE A 45 4.17 9.51 -2.84
CA ILE A 45 4.65 10.53 -1.91
C ILE A 45 5.10 11.77 -2.68
N GLN A 46 5.90 11.62 -3.73
CA GLN A 46 6.39 12.75 -4.53
C GLN A 46 5.25 13.55 -5.16
N ARG A 47 4.24 12.87 -5.70
CA ARG A 47 3.04 13.54 -6.23
C ARG A 47 2.30 14.32 -5.15
N SER A 48 2.13 13.73 -3.97
CA SER A 48 1.44 14.38 -2.85
C SER A 48 2.20 15.61 -2.35
N MET A 49 3.52 15.53 -2.26
CA MET A 49 4.38 16.65 -1.88
C MET A 49 4.41 17.77 -2.93
N SER A 50 4.41 17.41 -4.22
CA SER A 50 4.36 18.37 -5.33
C SER A 50 3.08 19.21 -5.30
N ILE A 51 1.93 18.58 -5.02
CA ILE A 51 0.65 19.28 -4.91
C ILE A 51 0.67 20.26 -3.73
N THR A 52 1.17 19.84 -2.56
CA THR A 52 1.30 20.69 -1.37
C THR A 52 2.21 21.90 -1.60
N LYS A 53 3.31 21.75 -2.36
CA LYS A 53 4.26 22.83 -2.64
C LYS A 53 3.72 23.91 -3.58
N ASN A 54 2.82 23.56 -4.50
CA ASN A 54 2.29 24.49 -5.50
C ASN A 54 1.11 25.35 -4.99
N GLY A 55 0.83 25.35 -3.69
CA GLY A 55 -0.18 26.23 -3.08
C GLY A 55 -1.62 25.95 -3.51
N VAL A 56 -1.85 24.85 -4.25
CA VAL A 56 -3.18 24.29 -4.42
C VAL A 56 -3.54 23.68 -3.08
N ASN A 57 -4.10 24.51 -2.19
CA ASN A 57 -4.84 24.02 -1.04
C ASN A 57 -5.92 23.10 -1.60
N LEU A 58 -5.62 21.80 -1.60
CA LEU A 58 -6.63 20.77 -1.75
C LEU A 58 -7.53 20.93 -0.52
N ILE A 59 -8.56 21.77 -0.67
CA ILE A 59 -9.67 21.97 0.27
C ILE A 59 -10.48 20.67 0.49
N ASN A 60 -10.01 19.54 -0.05
CA ASN A 60 -10.57 18.22 0.22
C ASN A 60 -9.52 17.41 1.00
N ASP A 61 -9.71 17.31 2.32
CA ASP A 61 -9.02 16.35 3.20
C ASP A 61 -9.07 14.90 2.65
N GLU A 62 -9.99 14.61 1.72
CA GLU A 62 -10.04 13.35 0.94
C GLU A 62 -8.71 13.06 0.22
N GLY A 63 -8.04 14.04 -0.37
CA GLY A 63 -6.86 13.76 -1.22
C GLY A 63 -5.65 13.20 -0.46
N ILE A 64 -5.35 13.73 0.73
CA ILE A 64 -4.26 13.24 1.56
C ILE A 64 -4.65 11.97 2.31
N ARG A 65 -5.91 11.86 2.75
CA ARG A 65 -6.41 10.63 3.38
C ARG A 65 -6.32 9.45 2.43
N ASP A 66 -6.84 9.59 1.22
CA ASP A 66 -6.81 8.54 0.19
C ASP A 66 -5.39 8.14 -0.15
N THR A 67 -4.48 9.12 -0.22
CA THR A 67 -3.05 8.87 -0.39
C THR A 67 -2.49 8.03 0.75
N LEU A 68 -2.78 8.37 2.00
CA LEU A 68 -2.29 7.62 3.16
C LEU A 68 -2.87 6.20 3.22
N ILE A 69 -4.12 6.01 2.82
CA ILE A 69 -4.73 4.68 2.70
C ILE A 69 -4.08 3.86 1.58
N ASP A 70 -3.79 4.49 0.43
CA ASP A 70 -3.04 3.84 -0.65
C ASP A 70 -1.64 3.40 -0.17
N LEU A 71 -0.94 4.26 0.57
CA LEU A 71 0.37 3.95 1.15
C LEU A 71 0.28 2.82 2.18
N HIS A 72 -0.76 2.78 3.01
CA HIS A 72 -1.03 1.67 3.93
C HIS A 72 -1.18 0.35 3.18
N ASN A 73 -1.96 0.33 2.10
CA ASN A 73 -2.14 -0.86 1.27
C ASN A 73 -0.86 -1.26 0.52
N TYR A 74 -0.06 -0.30 0.03
CA TYR A 74 1.23 -0.62 -0.57
C TYR A 74 2.18 -1.29 0.43
N ALA A 75 2.24 -0.81 1.67
CA ALA A 75 3.03 -1.47 2.70
C ALA A 75 2.54 -2.90 2.98
N ALA A 76 1.23 -3.12 3.06
CA ALA A 76 0.64 -4.45 3.23
C ALA A 76 0.98 -5.38 2.05
N MET A 77 0.86 -4.90 0.81
CA MET A 77 1.22 -5.68 -0.38
C MET A 77 2.71 -6.03 -0.44
N ALA A 78 3.60 -5.12 -0.02
CA ALA A 78 5.03 -5.42 0.09
C ALA A 78 5.31 -6.54 1.11
N LEU A 79 4.60 -6.53 2.25
CA LEU A 79 4.70 -7.60 3.25
C LEU A 79 4.18 -8.94 2.72
N MET A 80 3.05 -8.94 2.00
CA MET A 80 2.54 -10.15 1.35
C MET A 80 3.59 -10.80 0.43
N LEU A 81 4.29 -9.99 -0.38
CA LEU A 81 5.35 -10.47 -1.26
C LEU A 81 6.57 -10.99 -0.49
N LEU A 82 6.97 -10.32 0.60
CA LEU A 82 8.08 -10.79 1.45
C LEU A 82 7.75 -12.14 2.12
N ASP A 83 6.51 -12.29 2.61
CA ASP A 83 6.06 -13.52 3.25
C ASP A 83 6.00 -14.68 2.24
N GLU A 84 5.58 -14.42 1.00
CA GLU A 84 5.61 -15.39 -0.11
C GLU A 84 7.05 -15.84 -0.45
N GLU A 85 7.99 -14.90 -0.56
CA GLU A 85 9.42 -15.20 -0.79
C GLU A 85 10.02 -16.03 0.36
N GLY A 86 9.65 -15.72 1.61
CA GLY A 86 10.06 -16.46 2.80
C GLY A 86 9.52 -17.90 2.84
N THR A 87 8.33 -18.14 2.27
CA THR A 87 7.77 -19.49 2.15
C THR A 87 8.34 -20.31 0.99
N ASN A 88 8.76 -19.66 -0.11
CA ASN A 88 9.36 -20.34 -1.27
C ASN A 88 10.85 -20.70 -1.07
N SER A 89 11.47 -20.22 0.01
CA SER A 89 12.84 -20.52 0.41
C SER A 89 12.91 -21.59 1.51
N SER A 90 12.25 -22.73 1.32
CA SER A 90 12.58 -23.94 2.10
C SER A 90 13.86 -24.58 1.57
N PRO A 91 14.70 -25.15 2.47
CA PRO A 91 16.10 -25.41 2.18
C PRO A 91 16.24 -26.56 1.18
N LEU A 92 17.26 -26.47 0.33
CA LEU A 92 17.73 -27.58 -0.51
C LEU A 92 17.67 -28.90 0.29
N PRO A 93 17.12 -29.98 -0.28
CA PRO A 93 17.15 -31.27 0.40
C PRO A 93 18.62 -31.62 0.70
N PRO A 94 18.91 -32.22 1.87
CA PRO A 94 20.27 -32.59 2.20
C PRO A 94 20.81 -33.56 1.14
N PRO A 95 22.11 -33.49 0.80
CA PRO A 95 22.75 -34.49 -0.06
C PRO A 95 22.74 -35.88 0.58
#